data_AF-A0A221T0Z6-F1
#
_entry.id   AF-A0A221T0Z6-F1
#
_cell.length_a   1.000
_cell.length_b   1.000
_cell.length_c   1.000
_cell.angle_alpha   90.00
_cell.angle_beta   90.00
_cell.angle_gamma   90.00
#
_symmetry.space_group_name_H-M   'P 1'
#
loop_
_entity.id
_entity.type
_entity.pdbx_description
1 polymer ?
#
loop_
_entity_poly.entity_id
_entity_poly.type
_entity_poly.pdbx_seq_one_letter_code
_entity_poly.pdbx_strand_id
1 'polypeptide(L)'
;MKLVVGATGLLGRQITTLLTRVSTPVRAVVRPTSDPAVVQALRDAGAELVQADLKDPASLRRACAGVDTVISTATTTLRDQQLDPLEAVDHAGQLDLVAAARAAGVRQFAYVSYPRSLDGPRPSPLSAAKRAVESALQRSGMTATVLHAGVFMEVWLSPALGFDPVAGRARVLGSGEAPIGWVSAADVARAVVASLDGEASTVLPLVGEHLSMKDVIGTFEAVQGRPFEVEQVPEAALVAQQESAGSPLEQSFAALMLSLARGAPVPTDPRVAELGFPLTTVRDYARRVSALPVGAG
;
A
#
# COMPACT_ATOMS: atom_id res chain seq x y z
N MET A 1 -14.60 7.78 -16.74
CA MET A 1 -13.13 7.68 -16.82
C MET A 1 -12.57 7.55 -15.41
N LYS A 2 -11.68 6.58 -15.15
CA LYS A 2 -11.04 6.36 -13.84
C LYS A 2 -9.55 6.70 -13.91
N LEU A 3 -9.09 7.64 -13.09
CA LEU A 3 -7.68 8.05 -13.02
C LEU A 3 -6.96 7.23 -11.95
N VAL A 4 -5.86 6.57 -12.30
CA VAL A 4 -5.02 5.81 -11.36
C VAL A 4 -3.71 6.55 -11.15
N VAL A 5 -3.51 7.07 -9.93
CA VAL A 5 -2.26 7.69 -9.46
C VAL A 5 -1.43 6.65 -8.72
N GLY A 6 -0.15 6.53 -9.08
CA GLY A 6 0.70 5.41 -8.69
C GLY A 6 0.53 4.17 -9.59
N ALA A 7 0.06 4.36 -10.84
CA ALA A 7 -0.24 3.27 -11.78
C ALA A 7 0.96 2.36 -12.10
N THR A 8 2.18 2.83 -11.96
CA THR A 8 3.40 2.04 -12.18
C THR A 8 3.88 1.28 -10.92
N GLY A 9 3.23 1.49 -9.77
CA GLY A 9 3.53 0.84 -8.51
C GLY A 9 2.87 -0.54 -8.36
N LEU A 10 3.15 -1.19 -7.23
CA LEU A 10 2.66 -2.54 -6.89
C LEU A 10 1.14 -2.68 -7.01
N LEU A 11 0.39 -1.74 -6.45
CA LEU A 11 -1.07 -1.74 -6.45
C LEU A 11 -1.64 -1.15 -7.74
N GLY A 12 -1.18 0.04 -8.12
CA GLY A 12 -1.72 0.77 -9.26
C GLY A 12 -1.70 -0.04 -10.55
N ARG A 13 -0.63 -0.82 -10.81
CA ARG A 13 -0.55 -1.67 -12.01
C ARG A 13 -1.66 -2.72 -12.04
N GLN A 14 -1.93 -3.35 -10.89
CA GLN A 14 -2.93 -4.41 -10.76
C GLN A 14 -4.33 -3.83 -10.88
N ILE A 15 -4.57 -2.67 -10.25
CA ILE A 15 -5.84 -1.95 -10.37
C ILE A 15 -6.10 -1.56 -11.83
N THR A 16 -5.10 -0.99 -12.52
CA THR A 16 -5.23 -0.63 -13.94
C THR A 16 -5.57 -1.86 -14.78
N THR A 17 -4.83 -2.97 -14.62
CA THR A 17 -5.11 -4.22 -15.35
C THR A 17 -6.50 -4.78 -15.05
N LEU A 18 -6.95 -4.76 -13.79
CA LEU A 18 -8.27 -5.25 -13.41
C LEU A 18 -9.39 -4.42 -14.06
N LEU A 19 -9.26 -3.09 -14.05
CA LEU A 19 -10.24 -2.18 -14.64
C LEU A 19 -10.29 -2.30 -16.17
N THR A 20 -9.14 -2.39 -16.84
CA THR A 20 -9.13 -2.49 -18.31
C THR A 20 -9.64 -3.84 -18.80
N ARG A 21 -9.43 -4.93 -18.05
CA ARG A 21 -10.00 -6.27 -18.36
C ARG A 21 -11.52 -6.29 -18.40
N VAL A 22 -12.19 -5.39 -17.67
CA VAL A 22 -13.65 -5.25 -17.68
C VAL A 22 -14.10 -4.03 -18.50
N SER A 23 -13.27 -3.61 -19.46
CA SER A 23 -13.53 -2.51 -20.39
C SER A 23 -13.86 -1.17 -19.74
N THR A 24 -13.45 -0.96 -18.48
CA THR A 24 -13.60 0.35 -17.83
C THR A 24 -12.52 1.30 -18.37
N PRO A 25 -12.88 2.51 -18.85
CA PRO A 25 -11.90 3.48 -19.30
C PRO A 25 -10.98 3.92 -18.15
N VAL A 26 -9.67 3.66 -18.31
CA VAL A 26 -8.63 4.01 -17.33
C VAL A 26 -7.66 5.01 -17.92
N ARG A 27 -7.36 6.05 -17.15
CA ARG A 27 -6.22 6.95 -17.35
C ARG A 27 -5.17 6.64 -16.29
N ALA A 28 -4.00 6.17 -16.70
CA ALA A 28 -2.88 5.83 -15.82
C ALA A 28 -1.86 6.98 -15.77
N VAL A 29 -1.58 7.49 -14.57
CA VAL A 29 -0.54 8.50 -14.37
C VAL A 29 0.84 7.85 -14.46
N VAL A 30 1.66 8.39 -15.36
CA VAL A 30 3.07 8.03 -15.52
C VAL A 30 3.95 9.28 -15.41
N ARG A 31 5.22 9.08 -15.04
CA ARG A 31 6.25 10.12 -15.01
C ARG A 31 7.28 9.87 -16.11
N PRO A 32 8.02 10.88 -16.58
CA PRO A 32 9.14 10.68 -17.50
C PRO A 32 10.18 9.67 -17.00
N THR A 33 10.34 9.56 -15.68
CA THR A 33 11.25 8.62 -14.99
C THR A 33 10.62 7.25 -14.70
N SER A 34 9.41 6.98 -15.20
CA SER A 34 8.77 5.68 -15.01
C SER A 34 9.48 4.62 -15.84
N ASP A 35 9.52 3.40 -15.29
CA ASP A 35 10.05 2.22 -15.99
C ASP A 35 9.35 2.05 -17.36
N PRO A 36 10.08 2.12 -18.49
CA PRO A 36 9.50 2.01 -19.82
C PRO A 36 8.75 0.71 -20.06
N ALA A 37 9.21 -0.42 -19.49
CA ALA A 37 8.55 -1.71 -19.64
C ALA A 37 7.20 -1.73 -18.93
N VAL A 38 7.12 -1.12 -17.73
CA VAL A 38 5.84 -0.98 -17.00
C VAL A 38 4.90 -0.04 -17.75
N VAL A 39 5.41 1.08 -18.28
CA VAL A 39 4.62 2.03 -19.08
C VAL A 39 4.05 1.33 -20.33
N GLN A 40 4.86 0.53 -21.01
CA GLN A 40 4.43 -0.24 -22.17
C GLN A 40 3.37 -1.28 -21.79
N ALA A 41 3.55 -2.02 -20.70
CA ALA A 41 2.57 -2.97 -20.21
C ALA A 41 1.21 -2.33 -19.86
N LEU A 42 1.20 -1.10 -19.30
CA LEU A 42 -0.04 -0.34 -19.05
C LEU A 42 -0.73 0.04 -20.37
N ARG A 43 0.04 0.45 -21.38
CA ARG A 43 -0.48 0.75 -22.72
C ARG A 43 -1.06 -0.49 -23.38
N ASP A 44 -0.36 -1.61 -23.34
CA ASP A 44 -0.79 -2.90 -23.90
C ASP A 44 -2.03 -3.44 -23.18
N ALA A 45 -2.18 -3.14 -21.89
CA ALA A 45 -3.39 -3.43 -21.13
C ALA A 45 -4.59 -2.53 -21.51
N GLY A 46 -4.43 -1.55 -22.40
CA GLY A 46 -5.50 -0.67 -22.87
C GLY A 46 -5.71 0.60 -22.05
N ALA A 47 -4.76 0.99 -21.20
CA ALA A 47 -4.87 2.23 -20.42
C ALA A 47 -4.45 3.46 -21.26
N GLU A 48 -5.21 4.55 -21.13
CA GLU A 48 -4.77 5.88 -21.57
C GLU A 48 -3.64 6.35 -20.65
N LEU A 49 -2.50 6.75 -21.21
CA LEU A 49 -1.39 7.26 -20.40
C LEU A 49 -1.46 8.78 -20.29
N VAL A 50 -1.29 9.30 -19.08
CA VAL A 50 -1.15 10.74 -18.84
C VAL A 50 0.13 11.02 -18.07
N GLN A 51 0.88 12.04 -18.52
CA GLN A 51 2.04 12.52 -17.76
C GLN A 51 1.60 13.48 -16.67
N ALA A 52 1.82 13.10 -15.42
CA ALA A 52 1.62 13.96 -14.26
C ALA A 52 2.52 13.55 -13.09
N ASP A 53 2.80 14.51 -12.21
CA ASP A 53 3.59 14.32 -11.00
C ASP A 53 2.84 14.92 -9.81
N LEU A 54 2.84 14.22 -8.68
CA LEU A 54 2.26 14.71 -7.42
C LEU A 54 2.92 16.00 -6.95
N LYS A 55 4.16 16.26 -7.40
CA LYS A 55 4.91 17.49 -7.10
C LYS A 55 4.61 18.65 -8.07
N ASP A 56 3.78 18.43 -9.11
CA ASP A 56 3.35 19.46 -10.06
C ASP A 56 1.81 19.59 -10.04
N PRO A 57 1.26 20.54 -9.26
CA PRO A 57 -0.18 20.77 -9.17
C PRO A 57 -0.84 21.09 -10.52
N ALA A 58 -0.13 21.70 -11.47
CA ALA A 58 -0.68 21.99 -12.79
C ALA A 58 -0.88 20.71 -13.60
N SER A 59 0.03 19.75 -13.49
CA SER A 59 -0.13 18.44 -14.10
C SER A 59 -1.30 17.64 -13.52
N LEU A 60 -1.53 17.74 -12.20
CA LEU A 60 -2.65 17.08 -11.54
C LEU A 60 -4.00 17.62 -12.03
N ARG A 61 -4.12 18.95 -12.18
CA ARG A 61 -5.32 19.57 -12.78
C ARG A 61 -5.60 19.04 -14.19
N ARG A 62 -4.56 18.90 -15.03
CA ARG A 62 -4.70 18.31 -16.38
C ARG A 62 -5.13 16.85 -16.31
N ALA A 63 -4.52 16.07 -15.42
CA ALA A 63 -4.83 14.64 -15.27
C ALA A 63 -6.27 14.39 -14.80
N CYS A 64 -6.80 15.23 -13.91
CA CYS A 64 -8.16 15.13 -13.38
C CYS A 64 -9.26 15.63 -14.35
N ALA A 65 -8.92 16.32 -15.44
CA ALA A 65 -9.91 16.84 -16.38
C ALA A 65 -10.74 15.70 -17.03
N GLY A 66 -12.07 15.76 -16.90
CA GLY A 66 -13.00 14.76 -17.44
C GLY A 66 -12.98 13.40 -16.71
N VAL A 67 -12.42 13.35 -15.50
CA VAL A 67 -12.36 12.15 -14.66
C VAL A 67 -13.56 12.10 -13.72
N ASP A 68 -14.18 10.92 -13.58
CA ASP A 68 -15.28 10.68 -12.63
C ASP A 68 -14.79 10.10 -11.30
N THR A 69 -13.74 9.27 -11.36
CA THR A 69 -13.16 8.60 -10.18
C THR A 69 -11.64 8.76 -10.15
N VAL A 70 -11.09 9.17 -9.02
CA VAL A 70 -9.63 9.13 -8.77
C VAL A 70 -9.30 7.98 -7.83
N ILE A 71 -8.25 7.22 -8.15
CA ILE A 71 -7.71 6.15 -7.33
C ILE A 71 -6.26 6.48 -7.03
N SER A 72 -5.91 6.71 -5.77
CA SER A 72 -4.53 7.02 -5.37
C SER A 72 -3.93 5.89 -4.53
N THR A 73 -2.85 5.33 -5.05
CA THR A 73 -2.00 4.31 -4.39
C THR A 73 -0.55 4.75 -4.28
N ALA A 74 -0.26 6.00 -4.66
CA ALA A 74 1.09 6.54 -4.69
C ALA A 74 1.65 6.76 -3.29
N THR A 75 2.90 6.37 -3.11
CA THR A 75 3.67 6.58 -1.88
C THR A 75 5.16 6.53 -2.21
N THR A 76 5.99 7.20 -1.41
CA THR A 76 7.44 7.24 -1.56
C THR A 76 8.19 6.21 -0.71
N THR A 77 7.49 5.35 0.04
CA THR A 77 8.11 4.48 1.07
C THR A 77 9.23 3.57 0.53
N LEU A 78 9.24 3.23 -0.75
CA LEU A 78 10.30 2.42 -1.40
C LEU A 78 11.06 3.20 -2.48
N ARG A 79 11.10 4.53 -2.39
CA ARG A 79 11.72 5.42 -3.39
C ARG A 79 12.84 6.26 -2.78
N ASP A 80 13.72 6.75 -3.64
CA ASP A 80 14.79 7.68 -3.28
C ASP A 80 14.21 9.00 -2.77
N GLN A 81 14.52 9.33 -1.51
CA GLN A 81 14.00 10.53 -0.85
C GLN A 81 14.63 11.84 -1.33
N GLN A 82 15.79 11.81 -2.01
CA GLN A 82 16.33 13.01 -2.64
C GLN A 82 15.48 13.44 -3.84
N LEU A 83 14.92 12.46 -4.55
CA LEU A 83 14.08 12.70 -5.72
C LEU A 83 12.60 12.87 -5.34
N ASP A 84 12.11 12.03 -4.42
CA ASP A 84 10.71 11.95 -4.02
C ASP A 84 10.57 12.08 -2.48
N PRO A 85 10.76 13.28 -1.89
CA PRO A 85 10.60 13.46 -0.44
C PRO A 85 9.19 13.11 0.04
N LEU A 86 9.08 12.45 1.20
CA LEU A 86 7.81 12.08 1.83
C LEU A 86 6.82 13.25 1.92
N GLU A 87 7.29 14.41 2.37
CA GLU A 87 6.44 15.60 2.49
C GLU A 87 5.87 16.03 1.13
N ALA A 88 6.70 16.02 0.08
CA ALA A 88 6.30 16.46 -1.25
C ALA A 88 5.35 15.46 -1.94
N VAL A 89 5.48 14.16 -1.65
CA VAL A 89 4.72 13.10 -2.33
C VAL A 89 3.53 12.61 -1.52
N ASP A 90 3.74 12.13 -0.29
CA ASP A 90 2.71 11.50 0.53
C ASP A 90 1.81 12.52 1.26
N HIS A 91 2.32 13.73 1.51
CA HIS A 91 1.56 14.80 2.17
C HIS A 91 1.08 15.86 1.18
N ALA A 92 1.91 16.84 0.83
CA ALA A 92 1.55 17.98 0.00
C ALA A 92 0.98 17.54 -1.36
N GLY A 93 1.68 16.64 -2.07
CA GLY A 93 1.24 16.18 -3.39
C GLY A 93 -0.08 15.42 -3.38
N GLN A 94 -0.35 14.62 -2.34
CA GLN A 94 -1.66 13.96 -2.19
C GLN A 94 -2.77 14.97 -1.85
N LEU A 95 -2.49 15.98 -1.02
CA LEU A 95 -3.44 17.07 -0.76
C LEU A 95 -3.75 17.88 -2.03
N ASP A 96 -2.73 18.15 -2.84
CA ASP A 96 -2.89 18.81 -4.15
C ASP A 96 -3.70 17.94 -5.12
N LEU A 97 -3.54 16.62 -5.09
CA LEU A 97 -4.38 15.70 -5.86
C LEU A 97 -5.84 15.75 -5.41
N VAL A 98 -6.11 15.77 -4.10
CA VAL A 98 -7.48 15.92 -3.56
C VAL A 98 -8.08 17.26 -4.01
N ALA A 99 -7.31 18.35 -3.95
CA ALA A 99 -7.75 19.66 -4.39
C ALA A 99 -8.02 19.71 -5.90
N ALA A 100 -7.15 19.12 -6.73
CA ALA A 100 -7.32 19.03 -8.16
C ALA A 100 -8.54 18.18 -8.56
N ALA A 101 -8.74 17.05 -7.89
CA ALA A 101 -9.91 16.19 -8.09
C ALA A 101 -11.21 16.95 -7.78
N ARG A 102 -11.26 17.62 -6.62
CA ARG A 102 -12.41 18.45 -6.23
C ARG A 102 -12.69 19.55 -7.24
N ALA A 103 -11.66 20.29 -7.66
CA ALA A 103 -11.80 21.38 -8.64
C ALA A 103 -12.27 20.90 -10.01
N ALA A 104 -11.92 19.67 -10.40
CA ALA A 104 -12.35 19.04 -11.64
C ALA A 104 -13.77 18.44 -11.57
N GLY A 105 -14.42 18.46 -10.41
CA GLY A 105 -15.75 17.87 -10.22
C GLY A 105 -15.75 16.34 -10.19
N VAL A 106 -14.63 15.73 -9.79
CA VAL A 106 -14.54 14.27 -9.57
C VAL A 106 -15.62 13.85 -8.56
N ARG A 107 -16.37 12.80 -8.87
CA ARG A 107 -17.46 12.30 -8.03
C ARG A 107 -16.94 11.41 -6.90
N GLN A 108 -15.99 10.53 -7.21
CA GLN A 108 -15.51 9.52 -6.26
C GLN A 108 -13.98 9.53 -6.13
N PHE A 109 -13.48 9.27 -4.92
CA PHE A 109 -12.06 9.13 -4.64
C PHE A 109 -11.76 7.88 -3.81
N ALA A 110 -10.98 6.94 -4.35
CA ALA A 110 -10.46 5.80 -3.62
C ALA A 110 -9.01 6.07 -3.16
N TYR A 111 -8.74 5.88 -1.87
CA TYR A 111 -7.42 6.13 -1.28
C TYR A 111 -6.96 4.91 -0.49
N VAL A 112 -5.77 4.39 -0.80
CA VAL A 112 -5.15 3.32 -0.02
C VAL A 112 -4.28 3.93 1.08
N SER A 113 -4.77 3.77 2.30
CA SER A 113 -4.11 4.17 3.54
C SER A 113 -3.84 2.92 4.39
N TYR A 114 -3.52 3.10 5.66
CA TYR A 114 -3.30 2.02 6.60
C TYR A 114 -4.03 2.24 7.94
N PRO A 115 -4.33 1.15 8.69
CA PRO A 115 -5.01 1.17 9.98
C PRO A 115 -4.34 2.08 11.02
N ARG A 116 -5.14 2.75 11.85
CA ARG A 116 -4.65 3.62 12.93
C ARG A 116 -3.80 2.90 13.97
N SER A 117 -3.92 1.57 14.09
CA SER A 117 -3.04 0.76 14.96
C SER A 117 -1.56 0.85 14.57
N LEU A 118 -1.25 1.21 13.32
CA LEU A 118 0.12 1.41 12.84
C LEU A 118 0.66 2.83 13.10
N ASP A 119 -0.17 3.78 13.55
CA ASP A 119 0.28 5.14 13.88
C ASP A 119 1.23 5.15 15.09
N GLY A 120 1.19 4.10 15.92
CA GLY A 120 1.96 4.01 17.15
C GLY A 120 1.53 5.04 18.20
N PRO A 121 2.26 5.16 19.32
CA PRO A 121 1.94 6.13 20.37
C PRO A 121 2.30 7.58 20.00
N ARG A 122 3.13 7.78 18.98
CA ARG A 122 3.58 9.09 18.51
C ARG A 122 3.41 9.14 16.98
N PRO A 123 2.63 10.10 16.45
CA PRO A 123 2.47 10.24 15.01
C PRO A 123 3.83 10.44 14.31
N SER A 124 4.14 9.59 13.34
CA SER A 124 5.24 9.78 12.41
C SER A 124 4.85 10.70 11.23
N PRO A 125 5.81 11.23 10.46
CA PRO A 125 5.51 12.02 9.27
C PRO A 125 4.59 11.30 8.27
N LEU A 126 4.79 10.00 8.03
CA LEU A 126 3.89 9.22 7.16
C LEU A 126 2.47 9.13 7.74
N SER A 127 2.34 8.89 9.04
CA SER A 127 1.01 8.82 9.67
C SER A 127 0.29 10.16 9.60
N ALA A 128 0.99 11.26 9.89
CA ALA A 128 0.45 12.60 9.77
C ALA A 128 -0.02 12.87 8.33
N ALA A 129 0.79 12.50 7.33
CA ALA A 129 0.44 12.63 5.92
C ALA A 129 -0.82 11.84 5.55
N LYS A 130 -0.89 10.54 5.90
CA LYS A 130 -2.08 9.72 5.62
C LYS A 130 -3.34 10.27 6.28
N ARG A 131 -3.25 10.68 7.56
CA ARG A 131 -4.41 11.24 8.29
C ARG A 131 -4.82 12.61 7.75
N ALA A 132 -3.89 13.44 7.29
CA ALA A 132 -4.20 14.71 6.64
C ALA A 132 -4.99 14.50 5.35
N VAL A 133 -4.57 13.55 4.50
CA VAL A 133 -5.28 13.20 3.25
C VAL A 133 -6.66 12.63 3.52
N GLU A 134 -6.80 11.71 4.47
CA GLU A 134 -8.12 11.18 4.89
C GLU A 134 -9.06 12.30 5.34
N SER A 135 -8.55 13.23 6.15
CA SER A 135 -9.32 14.37 6.63
C SER A 135 -9.70 15.33 5.50
N ALA A 136 -8.82 15.52 4.51
CA ALA A 136 -9.10 16.33 3.33
C ALA A 136 -10.20 15.69 2.46
N LEU A 137 -10.16 14.37 2.27
CA LEU A 137 -11.19 13.61 1.55
C LEU A 137 -12.55 13.74 2.24
N GLN A 138 -12.61 13.61 3.56
CA GLN A 138 -13.85 13.80 4.33
C GLN A 138 -14.47 15.19 4.14
N ARG A 139 -13.65 16.23 3.98
CA ARG A 139 -14.11 17.62 3.75
C ARG A 139 -14.26 17.99 2.28
N SER A 140 -13.96 17.08 1.36
CA SER A 140 -13.88 17.39 -0.07
C SER A 140 -15.26 17.53 -0.73
N GLY A 141 -16.28 16.87 -0.19
CA GLY A 141 -17.60 16.71 -0.81
C GLY A 141 -17.68 15.59 -1.84
N MET A 142 -16.56 14.91 -2.14
CA MET A 142 -16.54 13.71 -2.99
C MET A 142 -16.93 12.48 -2.17
N THR A 143 -17.51 11.46 -2.82
CA THR A 143 -17.69 10.14 -2.21
C THR A 143 -16.32 9.48 -2.08
N ALA A 144 -15.85 9.29 -0.85
CA ALA A 144 -14.50 8.80 -0.58
C ALA A 144 -14.51 7.38 -0.02
N THR A 145 -13.77 6.47 -0.64
CA THR A 145 -13.46 5.15 -0.07
C THR A 145 -12.02 5.14 0.39
N VAL A 146 -11.81 5.08 1.71
CA VAL A 146 -10.48 4.92 2.30
C VAL A 146 -10.29 3.47 2.68
N LEU A 147 -9.32 2.79 2.07
CA LEU A 147 -8.95 1.43 2.46
C LEU A 147 -7.87 1.52 3.53
N HIS A 148 -8.18 1.03 4.73
CA HIS A 148 -7.20 0.81 5.80
C HIS A 148 -6.63 -0.60 5.62
N ALA A 149 -5.69 -0.71 4.69
CA ALA A 149 -5.07 -2.00 4.38
C ALA A 149 -4.04 -2.39 5.45
N GLY A 150 -4.09 -3.65 5.89
CA GLY A 150 -3.04 -4.26 6.72
C GLY A 150 -1.67 -4.25 6.03
N VAL A 151 -0.69 -4.87 6.68
CA VAL A 151 0.66 -4.92 6.11
C VAL A 151 0.73 -5.85 4.90
N PHE A 152 1.33 -5.35 3.82
CA PHE A 152 1.47 -6.13 2.58
C PHE A 152 2.48 -7.24 2.74
N MET A 153 2.03 -8.48 2.50
CA MET A 153 2.91 -9.65 2.45
C MET A 153 4.05 -9.43 1.45
N GLU A 154 3.74 -8.88 0.27
CA GLU A 154 4.73 -8.57 -0.78
C GLU A 154 5.83 -7.57 -0.37
N VAL A 155 5.58 -6.75 0.66
CA VAL A 155 6.53 -5.76 1.12
C VAL A 155 7.27 -6.27 2.36
N TRP A 156 6.53 -6.70 3.38
CA TRP A 156 7.08 -7.06 4.69
C TRP A 156 7.69 -8.46 4.74
N LEU A 157 7.29 -9.37 3.85
CA LEU A 157 7.89 -10.69 3.70
C LEU A 157 8.88 -10.71 2.52
N SER A 158 9.70 -9.66 2.42
CA SER A 158 10.71 -9.50 1.38
C SER A 158 12.15 -9.43 1.94
N PRO A 159 13.17 -9.80 1.15
CA PRO A 159 14.57 -9.73 1.59
C PRO A 159 14.98 -8.32 2.02
N ALA A 160 14.42 -7.29 1.39
CA ALA A 160 14.68 -5.89 1.73
C ALA A 160 14.30 -5.54 3.18
N LEU A 161 13.35 -6.26 3.77
CA LEU A 161 12.93 -6.11 5.17
C LEU A 161 13.37 -7.30 6.05
N GLY A 162 14.33 -8.09 5.58
CA GLY A 162 14.94 -9.17 6.33
C GLY A 162 14.16 -10.48 6.31
N PHE A 163 13.24 -10.68 5.36
CA PHE A 163 12.52 -11.94 5.19
C PHE A 163 12.86 -12.57 3.84
N ASP A 164 13.70 -13.60 3.84
CA ASP A 164 14.17 -14.29 2.65
C ASP A 164 13.70 -15.76 2.68
N PRO A 165 12.60 -16.08 1.98
CA PRO A 165 12.09 -17.44 1.94
C PRO A 165 12.97 -18.38 1.11
N VAL A 166 13.85 -17.86 0.24
CA VAL A 166 14.76 -18.68 -0.57
C VAL A 166 15.98 -19.07 0.26
N ALA A 167 16.58 -18.13 1.00
CA ALA A 167 17.65 -18.45 1.94
C ALA A 167 17.13 -19.18 3.19
N GLY A 168 15.85 -19.02 3.54
CA GLY A 168 15.29 -19.51 4.80
C GLY A 168 15.78 -18.66 5.96
N ARG A 169 15.72 -17.34 5.80
CA ARG A 169 16.13 -16.35 6.80
C ARG A 169 14.99 -15.41 7.12
N ALA A 170 14.79 -15.07 8.37
CA ALA A 170 13.78 -14.10 8.78
C ALA A 170 14.28 -13.20 9.90
N ARG A 171 13.92 -11.93 9.83
CA ARG A 171 14.06 -10.97 10.91
C ARG A 171 12.75 -10.89 11.70
N VAL A 172 12.84 -11.03 13.01
CA VAL A 172 11.73 -10.88 13.95
C VAL A 172 11.91 -9.59 14.73
N LEU A 173 10.90 -8.72 14.67
CA LEU A 173 10.87 -7.47 15.43
C LEU A 173 10.22 -7.71 16.81
N GLY A 174 10.88 -7.32 17.89
CA GLY A 174 10.39 -7.57 19.25
C GLY A 174 10.32 -9.07 19.57
N SER A 175 9.27 -9.50 20.27
CA SER A 175 9.08 -10.92 20.64
C SER A 175 8.70 -11.81 19.45
N GLY A 176 8.12 -11.21 18.39
CA GLY A 176 7.54 -11.94 17.26
C GLY A 176 6.19 -12.62 17.53
N GLU A 177 5.64 -12.48 18.74
CA GLU A 177 4.39 -13.12 19.21
C GLU A 177 3.16 -12.23 19.00
N ALA A 178 3.35 -10.91 18.89
CA ALA A 178 2.24 -9.98 18.78
C ALA A 178 1.53 -10.13 17.42
N PRO A 179 0.18 -10.13 17.38
CA PRO A 179 -0.55 -10.35 16.14
C PRO A 179 -0.43 -9.16 15.19
N ILE A 180 -0.26 -9.46 13.90
CA ILE A 180 -0.15 -8.49 12.81
C ILE A 180 -1.23 -8.81 11.79
N GLY A 181 -1.94 -7.77 11.30
CA GLY A 181 -2.91 -7.94 10.22
C GLY A 181 -2.22 -7.95 8.85
N TRP A 182 -2.13 -9.13 8.23
CA TRP A 182 -1.51 -9.35 6.93
C TRP A 182 -2.52 -9.27 5.81
N VAL A 183 -2.13 -8.70 4.67
CA VAL A 183 -2.97 -8.67 3.46
C VAL A 183 -2.12 -8.77 2.21
N SER A 184 -2.65 -9.40 1.16
CA SER A 184 -2.04 -9.44 -0.16
C SER A 184 -2.33 -8.14 -0.91
N ALA A 185 -1.31 -7.57 -1.56
CA ALA A 185 -1.48 -6.40 -2.42
C ALA A 185 -2.48 -6.65 -3.56
N ALA A 186 -2.57 -7.90 -4.05
CA ALA A 186 -3.54 -8.27 -5.07
C ALA A 186 -4.99 -8.19 -4.56
N ASP A 187 -5.24 -8.57 -3.31
CA ASP A 187 -6.58 -8.46 -2.74
C ASP A 187 -6.96 -7.02 -2.44
N VAL A 188 -6.00 -6.19 -2.04
CA VAL A 188 -6.21 -4.74 -1.90
C VAL A 188 -6.59 -4.15 -3.25
N ALA A 189 -5.90 -4.50 -4.34
CA ALA A 189 -6.26 -4.03 -5.68
C ALA A 189 -7.68 -4.44 -6.09
N ARG A 190 -8.08 -5.70 -5.81
CA ARG A 190 -9.44 -6.18 -6.06
C ARG A 190 -10.49 -5.47 -5.20
N ALA A 191 -10.18 -5.23 -3.93
CA ALA A 191 -11.05 -4.51 -3.00
C ALA A 191 -11.24 -3.04 -3.43
N VAL A 192 -10.19 -2.37 -3.88
CA VAL A 192 -10.31 -1.02 -4.46
C VAL A 192 -11.31 -1.05 -5.60
N VAL A 193 -11.13 -1.94 -6.59
CA VAL A 193 -12.01 -2.03 -7.77
C VAL A 193 -13.45 -2.36 -7.38
N ALA A 194 -13.67 -3.30 -6.45
CA ALA A 194 -14.99 -3.68 -5.97
C ALA A 194 -15.69 -2.57 -5.16
N SER A 195 -14.93 -1.65 -4.55
CA SER A 195 -15.46 -0.53 -3.77
C SER A 195 -15.75 0.73 -4.59
N LEU A 196 -15.46 0.70 -5.89
CA LEU A 196 -15.78 1.81 -6.78
C LEU A 196 -17.28 1.90 -6.98
N ASP A 197 -17.74 3.09 -7.38
CA ASP A 197 -19.14 3.38 -7.68
C ASP A 197 -20.12 3.26 -6.48
N GLY A 198 -19.58 3.12 -5.26
CA GLY A 198 -20.34 3.23 -4.02
C GLY A 198 -20.99 4.61 -3.82
N GLU A 199 -22.12 4.62 -3.13
CA GLU A 199 -22.95 5.83 -2.97
C GLU A 199 -22.60 6.67 -1.73
N ALA A 200 -21.89 6.09 -0.76
CA ALA A 200 -21.55 6.75 0.50
C ALA A 200 -20.06 6.62 0.82
N SER A 201 -19.50 7.67 1.43
CA SER A 201 -18.12 7.66 1.90
C SER A 201 -17.93 6.63 3.00
N THR A 202 -16.82 5.91 2.96
CA THR A 202 -16.55 4.83 3.90
C THR A 202 -15.05 4.67 4.16
N VAL A 203 -14.74 4.19 5.36
CA VAL A 203 -13.43 3.60 5.69
C VAL A 203 -13.62 2.09 5.76
N LEU A 204 -12.83 1.35 4.98
CA LEU A 204 -12.85 -0.11 4.94
C LEU A 204 -11.52 -0.66 5.49
N PRO A 205 -11.48 -1.17 6.72
CA PRO A 205 -10.40 -2.02 7.19
C PRO A 205 -10.29 -3.26 6.31
N LEU A 206 -9.10 -3.57 5.82
CA LEU A 206 -8.87 -4.73 4.95
C LEU A 206 -7.67 -5.53 5.43
N VAL A 207 -7.95 -6.75 5.89
CA VAL A 207 -6.99 -7.71 6.44
C VAL A 207 -7.40 -9.11 6.00
N GLY A 208 -6.42 -9.90 5.56
CA GLY A 208 -6.63 -11.31 5.19
C GLY A 208 -6.55 -12.22 6.42
N GLU A 209 -5.49 -12.07 7.21
CA GLU A 209 -5.24 -12.90 8.40
C GLU A 209 -4.56 -12.10 9.51
N HIS A 210 -4.78 -12.51 10.75
CA HIS A 210 -4.07 -12.01 11.93
C HIS A 210 -3.12 -13.09 12.43
N LEU A 211 -1.84 -12.92 12.15
CA LEU A 211 -0.80 -13.87 12.51
C LEU A 211 0.38 -13.15 13.14
N SER A 212 1.01 -13.77 14.12
CA SER A 212 2.30 -13.30 14.63
C SER A 212 3.40 -13.55 13.59
N MET A 213 4.55 -12.87 13.70
CA MET A 213 5.67 -13.15 12.81
C MET A 213 6.17 -14.60 12.98
N LYS A 214 6.07 -15.17 14.18
CA LYS A 214 6.40 -16.58 14.42
C LYS A 214 5.43 -17.53 13.73
N ASP A 215 4.14 -17.24 13.72
CA ASP A 215 3.15 -18.05 12.98
C ASP A 215 3.40 -18.00 11.47
N VAL A 216 3.79 -16.82 10.96
CA VAL A 216 4.18 -16.64 9.56
C VAL A 216 5.39 -17.51 9.24
N ILE A 217 6.47 -17.42 10.03
CA ILE A 217 7.67 -18.25 9.84
C ILE A 217 7.30 -19.73 9.88
N GLY A 218 6.56 -20.19 10.89
CA GLY A 218 6.12 -21.58 10.99
C GLY A 218 5.28 -22.04 9.79
N THR A 219 4.49 -21.14 9.21
CA THR A 219 3.76 -21.42 7.96
C THR A 219 4.71 -21.61 6.77
N PHE A 220 5.74 -20.79 6.63
CA PHE A 220 6.76 -20.97 5.59
C PHE A 220 7.58 -22.24 5.79
N GLU A 221 8.00 -22.54 7.01
CA GLU A 221 8.73 -23.76 7.36
C GLU A 221 7.90 -25.01 7.02
N ALA A 222 6.60 -25.01 7.35
CA ALA A 222 5.70 -26.11 7.03
C ALA A 222 5.49 -26.29 5.51
N VAL A 223 5.49 -25.20 4.73
CA VAL A 223 5.36 -25.25 3.27
C VAL A 223 6.67 -25.73 2.61
N GLN A 224 7.82 -25.31 3.12
CA GLN A 224 9.12 -25.63 2.52
C GLN A 224 9.77 -26.91 3.06
N GLY A 225 9.31 -27.41 4.21
CA GLY A 225 9.88 -28.59 4.87
C GLY A 225 11.26 -28.37 5.50
N ARG A 226 11.62 -27.12 5.83
CA ARG A 226 12.91 -26.77 6.44
C ARG A 226 12.77 -25.57 7.38
N PRO A 227 13.62 -25.45 8.42
CA PRO A 227 13.57 -24.35 9.36
C PRO A 227 14.15 -23.05 8.79
N PHE A 228 13.76 -21.92 9.38
CA PHE A 228 14.34 -20.61 9.13
C PHE A 228 15.43 -20.27 10.16
N GLU A 229 16.50 -19.62 9.69
CA GLU A 229 17.44 -18.90 10.55
C GLU A 229 16.81 -17.56 10.94
N VAL A 230 16.62 -17.33 12.24
CA VAL A 230 15.91 -16.16 12.75
C VAL A 230 16.86 -15.17 13.43
N GLU A 231 16.88 -13.94 12.93
CA GLU A 231 17.51 -12.79 13.58
C GLU A 231 16.44 -12.03 14.38
N GLN A 232 16.59 -11.93 15.70
CA GLN A 232 15.68 -11.15 16.52
C GLN A 232 16.23 -9.74 16.77
N VAL A 233 15.43 -8.72 16.46
CA VAL A 233 15.70 -7.32 16.79
C VAL A 233 14.93 -6.94 18.06
N PRO A 234 15.59 -6.69 19.19
CA PRO A 234 14.92 -6.33 20.45
C PRO A 234 14.10 -5.04 20.31
N GLU A 235 12.97 -4.96 21.02
CA GLU A 235 12.13 -3.75 21.02
C GLU A 235 12.91 -2.50 21.45
N ALA A 236 13.81 -2.63 22.43
CA ALA A 236 14.66 -1.52 22.87
C ALA A 236 15.53 -0.95 21.73
N ALA A 237 15.99 -1.78 20.80
CA ALA A 237 16.73 -1.34 19.64
C ALA A 237 15.84 -0.57 18.64
N LEU A 238 14.57 -0.98 18.48
CA LEU A 238 13.60 -0.29 17.64
C LEU A 238 13.21 1.08 18.23
N VAL A 239 13.08 1.17 19.56
CA VAL A 239 12.85 2.44 20.26
C VAL A 239 14.04 3.38 20.05
N ALA A 240 15.27 2.90 20.27
CA ALA A 240 16.48 3.70 20.04
C ALA A 240 16.57 4.16 18.58
N GLN A 241 16.25 3.28 17.62
CA GLN A 241 16.20 3.63 16.21
C GLN A 241 15.17 4.73 15.91
N GLN A 242 13.99 4.68 16.53
CA GLN A 242 12.98 5.72 16.37
C GLN A 242 13.46 7.06 16.93
N GLU A 243 14.19 7.07 18.04
CA GLU A 243 14.73 8.28 18.67
C GLU A 243 15.90 8.88 17.88
N SER A 244 16.71 8.05 17.21
CA SER A 244 17.83 8.50 16.40
C SER A 244 17.49 8.82 14.95
N ALA A 245 16.25 8.57 14.51
CA ALA A 245 15.83 8.74 13.12
C ALA A 245 15.88 10.21 12.68
N GLY A 246 16.75 10.52 11.72
CA GLY A 246 17.04 11.89 11.30
C GLY A 246 16.12 12.38 10.19
N SER A 247 15.77 11.51 9.24
CA SER A 247 14.91 11.88 8.11
C SER A 247 13.43 11.54 8.35
N PRO A 248 12.47 12.23 7.69
CA PRO A 248 11.05 11.90 7.81
C PRO A 248 10.71 10.45 7.42
N LEU A 249 11.43 9.89 6.45
CA LEU A 249 11.25 8.51 6.03
C LEU A 249 11.75 7.53 7.11
N GLU A 250 12.93 7.77 7.67
CA GLU A 250 13.47 6.94 8.78
C GLU A 250 12.54 6.96 9.99
N GLN A 251 12.04 8.13 10.38
CA GLN A 251 11.09 8.26 11.49
C GLN A 251 9.82 7.46 11.24
N SER A 252 9.34 7.46 9.99
CA SER A 252 8.16 6.72 9.56
C SER A 252 8.38 5.22 9.58
N PHE A 253 9.50 4.74 9.04
CA PHE A 253 9.84 3.31 9.07
C PHE A 253 10.09 2.80 10.50
N ALA A 254 10.82 3.55 11.32
CA ALA A 254 11.06 3.17 12.71
C ALA A 254 9.75 3.10 13.50
N ALA A 255 8.82 4.02 13.27
CA ALA A 255 7.48 3.96 13.86
C ALA A 255 6.70 2.71 13.40
N LEU A 256 6.71 2.38 12.10
CA LEU A 256 6.05 1.17 11.59
C LEU A 256 6.65 -0.11 12.18
N MET A 257 7.98 -0.22 12.23
CA MET A 257 8.66 -1.39 12.80
C MET A 257 8.34 -1.56 14.30
N LEU A 258 8.32 -0.47 15.06
CA LEU A 258 7.94 -0.52 16.48
C LEU A 258 6.47 -0.90 16.66
N SER A 259 5.57 -0.38 15.83
CA SER A 259 4.15 -0.78 15.83
C SER A 259 4.00 -2.27 15.53
N LEU A 260 4.75 -2.82 14.58
CA LEU A 260 4.70 -4.26 14.28
C LEU A 260 5.27 -5.12 15.39
N ALA A 261 6.36 -4.70 16.03
CA ALA A 261 6.93 -5.40 17.18
C ALA A 261 5.94 -5.52 18.35
N ARG A 262 5.06 -4.51 18.51
CA ARG A 262 4.02 -4.44 19.55
C ARG A 262 2.67 -5.02 19.11
N GLY A 263 2.55 -5.41 17.84
CA GLY A 263 1.31 -5.87 17.23
C GLY A 263 0.53 -4.74 16.55
N ALA A 264 -0.02 -5.05 15.38
CA ALA A 264 -0.77 -4.12 14.55
C ALA A 264 -2.13 -4.73 14.21
N PRO A 265 -3.06 -4.81 15.18
CA PRO A 265 -4.37 -5.39 14.95
C PRO A 265 -5.15 -4.52 13.96
N VAL A 266 -5.82 -5.17 13.02
CA VAL A 266 -6.72 -4.51 12.06
C VAL A 266 -8.13 -5.00 12.37
N PRO A 267 -9.13 -4.11 12.55
CA PRO A 267 -10.49 -4.57 12.79
C PRO A 267 -10.98 -5.47 11.64
N THR A 268 -11.62 -6.59 11.99
CA THR A 268 -12.39 -7.36 11.02
C THR A 268 -13.65 -6.59 10.67
N ASP A 269 -13.97 -6.50 9.39
CA ASP A 269 -15.15 -5.77 8.90
C ASP A 269 -16.02 -6.73 8.06
N PRO A 270 -17.32 -6.89 8.38
CA PRO A 270 -18.20 -7.82 7.67
C PRO A 270 -18.33 -7.48 6.18
N ARG A 271 -18.14 -6.22 5.79
CA ARG A 271 -18.21 -5.77 4.39
C ARG A 271 -17.08 -6.35 3.54
N VAL A 272 -16.01 -6.85 4.15
CA VAL A 272 -14.95 -7.59 3.44
C VAL A 272 -15.51 -8.87 2.82
N ALA A 273 -16.44 -9.56 3.49
CA ALA A 273 -17.09 -10.75 2.94
C ALA A 273 -18.01 -10.42 1.76
N GLU A 274 -18.56 -9.20 1.72
CA GLU A 274 -19.43 -8.71 0.65
C GLU A 274 -18.66 -8.37 -0.63
N LEU A 275 -17.32 -8.31 -0.60
CA LEU A 275 -16.48 -8.08 -1.78
C LEU A 275 -16.57 -9.21 -2.82
N GLY A 276 -17.13 -10.36 -2.45
CA GLY A 276 -17.42 -11.46 -3.37
C GLY A 276 -16.19 -12.32 -3.73
N PHE A 277 -15.14 -12.28 -2.91
CA PHE A 277 -13.97 -13.14 -3.09
C PHE A 277 -13.23 -13.46 -1.79
N PRO A 278 -12.58 -14.64 -1.70
CA PRO A 278 -11.70 -14.95 -0.57
C PRO A 278 -10.42 -14.11 -0.65
N LEU A 279 -9.91 -13.75 0.53
CA LEU A 279 -8.60 -13.11 0.67
C LEU A 279 -7.51 -14.18 0.72
N THR A 280 -6.33 -13.83 0.21
CA THR A 280 -5.13 -14.67 0.15
C THR A 280 -4.59 -14.89 1.56
N THR A 281 -4.38 -16.16 1.92
CA THR A 281 -3.72 -16.51 3.18
C THR A 281 -2.19 -16.40 3.06
N VAL A 282 -1.49 -16.30 4.19
CA VAL A 282 -0.03 -16.41 4.29
C VAL A 282 0.43 -17.76 3.75
N ARG A 283 -0.35 -18.83 3.93
CA ARG A 283 -0.04 -20.16 3.35
C ARG A 283 -0.07 -20.14 1.82
N ASP A 284 -1.09 -19.51 1.22
CA ASP A 284 -1.19 -19.37 -0.23
C ASP A 284 -0.04 -18.50 -0.77
N TYR A 285 0.28 -17.41 -0.06
CA TYR A 285 1.41 -16.55 -0.38
C TYR A 285 2.74 -17.34 -0.32
N ALA A 286 2.98 -18.07 0.76
CA ALA A 286 4.18 -18.88 0.97
C ALA A 286 4.38 -19.93 -0.13
N ARG A 287 3.31 -20.64 -0.52
CA ARG A 287 3.34 -21.60 -1.65
C ARG A 287 3.74 -20.92 -2.96
N ARG A 288 3.16 -19.75 -3.23
CA ARG A 288 3.42 -19.00 -4.47
C ARG A 288 4.89 -18.55 -4.56
N VAL A 289 5.42 -17.95 -3.50
CA VAL A 289 6.80 -17.40 -3.54
C VAL A 289 7.88 -18.47 -3.36
N SER A 290 7.55 -19.61 -2.75
CA SER A 290 8.48 -20.74 -2.61
C SER A 290 8.54 -21.62 -3.88
N ALA A 291 7.56 -21.51 -4.78
CA ALA A 291 7.54 -22.23 -6.05
C ALA A 291 8.31 -21.52 -7.18
N LEU A 292 8.73 -20.26 -6.96
CA LEU A 292 9.51 -19.52 -7.95
C LEU A 292 10.95 -20.09 -7.99
N PRO A 293 11.48 -20.47 -9.18
CA PRO A 293 12.85 -20.92 -9.28
C PRO A 293 13.81 -19.81 -8.87
N VAL A 294 14.90 -20.19 -8.20
CA VAL A 294 15.99 -19.30 -7.81
C VAL A 294 16.51 -18.58 -9.06
N GLY A 295 16.21 -17.28 -9.22
CA GLY A 295 16.81 -16.44 -10.26
C GLY A 295 15.87 -15.71 -11.24
N ALA A 296 14.55 -15.65 -11.05
CA ALA A 296 13.69 -14.77 -11.84
C ALA A 296 13.41 -13.46 -11.09
N GLY A 297 14.40 -12.57 -11.07
CA GLY A 297 14.26 -11.16 -10.69
C GLY A 297 14.06 -10.27 -11.91
#